data_AF-A0A5P0VZ91-F1
#
_entry.id   AF-A0A5P0VZ91-F1
#
_cell.length_a   1.000
_cell.length_b   1.000
_cell.length_c   1.000
_cell.angle_alpha   90.00
_cell.angle_beta   90.00
_cell.angle_gamma   90.00
#
_symmetry.space_group_name_H-M   'P 1'
#
loop_
_entity.id
_entity.type
_entity.pdbx_description
1 polymer ?
#
loop_
_entity_poly.entity_id
_entity_poly.type
_entity_poly.pdbx_seq_one_letter_code
_entity_poly.pdbx_strand_id
1 'polypeptide(L)'
;MEMFNSTLKSEDVKFFYRVLYQYEKEGTGRHTGYSYKDVPLEIRKKVLLVHDTRKSKIELNFPVKPNTILYKGIGVSSPLLKHIRHSFAHACIERDGEYYIINSQMNSKCQICGKVKRTDLMDLVNGILSTKKENN
;
A
#
# COMPACT_ATOMS: atom_id res chain seq x y z
N MET A 1 3.93 11.41 27.39
CA MET A 1 3.41 10.67 26.22
C MET A 1 3.67 11.57 25.03
N GLU A 2 4.76 11.34 24.30
CA GLU A 2 5.04 12.13 23.09
C GLU A 2 3.89 11.90 22.12
N MET A 3 3.20 12.97 21.74
CA MET A 3 2.24 12.90 20.63
C MET A 3 3.03 12.46 19.40
N PHE A 4 2.61 11.35 18.81
CA PHE A 4 3.14 10.89 17.53
C PHE A 4 2.92 12.01 16.50
N ASN A 5 3.98 12.74 16.16
CA ASN A 5 3.93 13.80 15.16
C ASN A 5 3.91 13.16 13.77
N SER A 6 2.71 12.77 13.34
CA SER A 6 2.51 12.31 11.97
C SER A 6 2.61 13.48 11.00
N THR A 7 3.35 13.29 9.91
CA THR A 7 3.40 14.25 8.79
C THR A 7 2.18 14.16 7.88
N LEU A 8 1.33 13.13 8.06
CA LEU A 8 0.10 12.95 7.31
C LEU A 8 -0.91 14.04 7.63
N LYS A 9 -1.55 14.58 6.59
CA LYS A 9 -2.69 15.49 6.77
C LYS A 9 -3.99 14.71 6.90
N SER A 10 -5.06 15.38 7.29
CA SER A 10 -6.36 14.77 7.55
C SER A 10 -6.90 13.98 6.36
N GLU A 11 -6.68 14.43 5.13
CA GLU A 11 -7.10 13.71 3.91
C GLU A 11 -6.34 12.39 3.72
N ASP A 12 -5.07 12.35 4.11
CA ASP A 12 -4.21 11.17 4.00
C ASP A 12 -4.60 10.13 5.05
N VAL A 13 -4.85 10.61 6.28
CA VAL A 13 -5.36 9.78 7.38
C VAL A 13 -6.70 9.16 7.00
N LYS A 14 -7.64 9.94 6.44
CA LYS A 14 -8.93 9.42 5.97
C LYS A 14 -8.76 8.33 4.91
N PHE A 15 -7.86 8.54 3.95
CA PHE A 15 -7.56 7.56 2.91
C PHE A 15 -7.01 6.25 3.49
N PHE A 16 -5.95 6.30 4.29
CA PHE A 16 -5.37 5.08 4.86
C PHE A 16 -6.29 4.41 5.88
N TYR A 17 -7.09 5.18 6.62
CA TYR A 17 -8.13 4.62 7.49
C TYR A 17 -9.18 3.85 6.71
N ARG A 18 -9.59 4.32 5.53
CA ARG A 18 -10.49 3.56 4.65
C ARG A 18 -9.88 2.23 4.21
N VAL A 19 -8.59 2.22 3.84
CA VAL A 19 -7.86 0.99 3.49
C VAL A 19 -7.82 0.03 4.67
N LEU A 20 -7.48 0.54 5.86
CA LEU A 20 -7.47 -0.24 7.10
C LEU A 20 -8.86 -0.81 7.39
N TYR A 21 -9.90 0.03 7.41
CA TYR A 21 -11.27 -0.38 7.70
C TYR A 21 -11.76 -1.46 6.74
N GLN A 22 -11.53 -1.28 5.43
CA GLN A 22 -11.92 -2.27 4.43
C GLN A 22 -11.20 -3.61 4.65
N TYR A 23 -9.91 -3.56 4.99
CA TYR A 23 -9.11 -4.74 5.29
C TYR A 23 -9.59 -5.47 6.56
N GLU A 24 -9.91 -4.73 7.63
CA GLU A 24 -10.42 -5.30 8.89
C GLU A 24 -11.85 -5.86 8.76
N LYS A 25 -12.73 -5.18 8.03
CA LYS A 25 -14.12 -5.60 7.80
C LYS A 25 -14.20 -6.99 7.15
N GLU A 26 -13.21 -7.35 6.35
CA GLU A 26 -13.11 -8.66 5.69
C GLU A 26 -12.68 -9.80 6.62
N GLY A 27 -12.27 -9.47 7.86
CA GLY A 27 -11.86 -10.43 8.87
C GLY A 27 -10.56 -11.18 8.55
N THR A 28 -10.37 -12.32 9.21
CA THR A 28 -9.19 -13.20 9.05
C THR A 28 -9.24 -14.05 7.77
N GLY A 29 -10.26 -13.87 6.92
CA GLY A 29 -10.36 -14.55 5.64
C GLY A 29 -9.23 -14.17 4.69
N ARG A 30 -9.05 -14.94 3.61
CA ARG A 30 -8.18 -14.50 2.51
C ARG A 30 -8.88 -13.30 1.85
N HIS A 31 -8.29 -12.10 1.92
CA HIS A 31 -8.70 -10.87 1.21
C HIS A 31 -8.75 -11.06 -0.31
N THR A 32 -9.71 -11.86 -0.76
CA THR A 32 -9.88 -12.36 -2.12
C THR A 32 -10.94 -11.54 -2.85
N GLY A 33 -10.95 -11.64 -4.18
CA GLY A 33 -11.88 -10.90 -5.02
C GLY A 33 -11.34 -9.57 -5.57
N TYR A 34 -10.19 -9.10 -5.08
CA TYR A 34 -9.52 -7.93 -5.66
C TYR A 34 -8.66 -8.29 -6.87
N SER A 35 -8.82 -7.54 -7.97
CA SER A 35 -8.14 -7.80 -9.23
C SER A 35 -7.31 -6.60 -9.68
N TYR A 36 -5.98 -6.72 -9.57
CA TYR A 36 -5.08 -5.73 -10.16
C TYR A 36 -5.25 -5.64 -11.68
N LYS A 37 -5.55 -6.75 -12.35
CA LYS A 37 -5.68 -6.78 -13.81
C LYS A 37 -6.86 -5.94 -14.32
N ASP A 38 -7.91 -5.84 -13.51
CA ASP A 38 -9.13 -5.10 -13.84
C ASP A 38 -9.02 -3.60 -13.54
N VAL A 39 -7.92 -3.16 -12.92
CA VAL A 39 -7.60 -1.73 -12.79
C VAL A 39 -7.20 -1.17 -14.16
N PRO A 40 -7.73 0.00 -14.57
CA PRO A 40 -7.37 0.66 -15.83
C PRO A 40 -5.86 0.75 -16.04
N LEU A 41 -5.42 0.51 -17.28
CA LEU A 41 -4.01 0.44 -17.62
C LEU A 41 -3.29 1.77 -17.35
N GLU A 42 -3.96 2.91 -17.57
CA GLU A 42 -3.41 4.23 -17.30
C GLU A 42 -3.04 4.42 -15.82
N ILE A 43 -3.85 3.87 -14.91
CA ILE A 43 -3.60 3.93 -13.46
C ILE A 43 -2.46 2.97 -13.10
N ARG A 44 -2.50 1.74 -13.63
CA ARG A 44 -1.48 0.71 -13.34
C ARG A 44 -0.07 1.11 -13.78
N LYS A 45 0.06 1.86 -14.87
CA LYS A 45 1.36 2.29 -15.40
C LYS A 45 2.01 3.42 -14.62
N LYS A 46 1.26 4.14 -13.77
CA LYS A 46 1.80 5.26 -12.99
C LYS A 46 2.75 4.78 -11.90
N VAL A 47 2.38 3.72 -11.16
CA VAL A 47 3.18 3.20 -10.04
C VAL A 47 3.86 1.90 -10.43
N LEU A 48 5.18 1.85 -10.30
CA LEU A 48 5.94 0.61 -10.46
C LEU A 48 5.82 -0.22 -9.19
N LEU A 49 5.23 -1.40 -9.30
CA LEU A 49 5.11 -2.36 -8.22
C LEU A 49 6.15 -3.46 -8.39
N VAL A 50 7.05 -3.59 -7.43
CA VAL A 50 8.03 -4.68 -7.37
C VAL A 50 7.64 -5.56 -6.20
N HIS A 51 7.25 -6.81 -6.48
CA HIS A 51 6.81 -7.71 -5.43
C HIS A 51 7.21 -9.16 -5.66
N ASP A 52 7.10 -9.97 -4.62
CA ASP A 52 7.66 -11.32 -4.64
C ASP A 52 6.63 -12.44 -4.81
N THR A 53 6.53 -13.03 -6.00
CA THR A 53 5.69 -14.21 -6.23
C THR A 53 6.39 -15.57 -6.10
N ARG A 54 7.69 -15.65 -5.75
CA ARG A 54 8.43 -16.93 -5.47
C ARG A 54 9.96 -16.81 -5.31
N LYS A 55 10.58 -15.63 -5.43
CA LYS A 55 12.02 -15.43 -5.19
C LYS A 55 12.31 -15.57 -3.69
N SER A 56 13.51 -16.05 -3.37
CA SER A 56 13.84 -16.44 -2.00
C SER A 56 14.00 -15.25 -1.07
N LYS A 57 14.40 -14.07 -1.56
CA LYS A 57 14.58 -12.85 -0.74
C LYS A 57 14.51 -11.60 -1.62
N ILE A 58 13.33 -11.02 -1.87
CA ILE A 58 13.31 -9.57 -2.17
C ILE A 58 13.88 -8.85 -0.95
N GLU A 59 15.00 -8.16 -1.15
CA GLU A 59 15.56 -7.26 -0.16
C GLU A 59 14.77 -5.94 -0.18
N LEU A 60 14.26 -5.52 0.98
CA LEU A 60 13.42 -4.34 1.11
C LEU A 60 14.29 -3.10 1.28
N ASN A 61 14.89 -2.67 0.18
CA ASN A 61 15.63 -1.42 0.11
C ASN A 61 14.73 -0.31 -0.43
N PHE A 62 15.01 0.93 -0.02
CA PHE A 62 14.29 2.08 -0.54
C PHE A 62 14.57 2.21 -2.05
N PRO A 63 13.53 2.30 -2.90
CA PRO A 63 13.74 2.29 -4.34
C PRO A 63 14.39 3.60 -4.82
N VAL A 64 15.40 3.47 -5.68
CA VAL A 64 16.06 4.62 -6.34
C VAL A 64 15.13 5.26 -7.37
N LYS A 65 14.34 4.44 -8.07
CA LYS A 65 13.41 4.93 -9.08
C LYS A 65 12.21 5.60 -8.40
N PRO A 66 11.81 6.81 -8.82
CA PRO A 66 10.61 7.45 -8.30
C PRO A 66 9.36 6.62 -8.63
N ASN A 67 8.28 6.88 -7.88
CA ASN A 67 6.98 6.23 -8.06
C ASN A 67 7.02 4.70 -8.04
N THR A 68 7.88 4.16 -7.17
CA THR A 68 8.12 2.73 -7.05
C THR A 68 7.80 2.26 -5.63
N ILE A 69 7.14 1.11 -5.54
CA ILE A 69 6.83 0.43 -4.28
C ILE A 69 7.38 -0.99 -4.38
N LEU A 70 8.28 -1.32 -3.45
CA LEU A 70 8.74 -2.68 -3.18
C LEU A 70 7.92 -3.28 -2.05
N TYR A 71 7.42 -4.50 -2.18
CA TYR A 71 6.83 -5.24 -1.06
C TYR A 71 6.93 -6.75 -1.23
N LYS A 72 6.82 -7.51 -0.14
CA LYS A 72 6.85 -8.98 -0.22
C LYS A 72 5.45 -9.55 -0.37
N GLY A 73 5.18 -10.37 -1.38
CA GLY A 73 3.88 -11.03 -1.48
C GLY A 73 3.55 -11.65 -2.81
N ILE A 74 2.90 -12.81 -2.76
CA ILE A 74 2.44 -13.55 -3.93
C ILE A 74 1.20 -12.84 -4.50
N GLY A 75 1.43 -12.03 -5.53
CA GLY A 75 0.42 -11.23 -6.21
C GLY A 75 0.42 -9.77 -5.77
N VAL A 76 -0.48 -9.00 -6.37
CA VAL A 76 -0.55 -7.54 -6.15
C VAL A 76 -1.59 -7.16 -5.12
N SER A 77 -2.87 -7.40 -5.43
CA SER A 77 -3.99 -6.76 -4.73
C SER A 77 -3.95 -6.96 -3.20
N SER A 78 -4.12 -8.20 -2.73
CA SER A 78 -4.18 -8.49 -1.29
C SER A 78 -2.87 -8.18 -0.56
N PRO A 79 -1.68 -8.59 -1.04
CA PRO A 79 -0.45 -8.29 -0.33
C PRO A 79 -0.15 -6.79 -0.23
N LEU A 80 -0.40 -6.02 -1.29
CA LEU A 80 -0.18 -4.58 -1.28
C LEU A 80 -1.09 -3.90 -0.23
N LEU A 81 -2.40 -4.20 -0.24
CA LEU A 81 -3.35 -3.64 0.73
C LEU A 81 -2.97 -4.01 2.16
N LYS A 82 -2.59 -5.27 2.40
CA LYS A 82 -2.11 -5.75 3.71
C LYS A 82 -0.93 -4.92 4.21
N HIS A 83 0.07 -4.72 3.37
CA HIS A 83 1.28 -4.01 3.78
C HIS A 83 1.08 -2.51 3.94
N ILE A 84 0.20 -1.90 3.15
CA ILE A 84 -0.24 -0.51 3.36
C ILE A 84 -0.96 -0.39 4.71
N ARG A 85 -1.91 -1.29 5.00
CA ARG A 85 -2.59 -1.34 6.31
C ARG A 85 -1.58 -1.48 7.45
N HIS A 86 -0.63 -2.40 7.36
CA HIS A 86 0.40 -2.60 8.39
C HIS A 86 1.24 -1.34 8.60
N SER A 87 1.68 -0.71 7.50
CA SER A 87 2.51 0.49 7.55
C SER A 87 1.77 1.66 8.16
N PHE A 88 0.48 1.82 7.86
CA PHE A 88 -0.34 2.84 8.49
C PHE A 88 -0.53 2.57 9.99
N ALA A 89 -0.87 1.33 10.37
CA ALA A 89 -1.08 0.94 11.77
C ALA A 89 0.19 1.09 12.63
N HIS A 90 1.37 1.01 12.01
CA HIS A 90 2.67 1.15 12.68
C HIS A 90 3.33 2.51 12.44
N ALA A 91 2.61 3.49 11.90
CA ALA A 91 3.12 4.83 11.61
C ALA A 91 4.41 4.85 10.76
N CYS A 92 4.54 3.93 9.81
CA CYS A 92 5.66 3.83 8.87
C CYS A 92 5.39 4.56 7.53
N ILE A 93 4.40 5.45 7.51
CA ILE A 93 4.03 6.24 6.33
C ILE A 93 4.15 7.71 6.68
N GLU A 94 4.94 8.42 5.89
CA GLU A 94 5.12 9.86 5.99
C GLU A 94 4.67 10.55 4.71
N ARG A 95 4.24 11.80 4.84
CA ARG A 95 4.03 12.72 3.72
C ARG A 95 5.27 13.58 3.53
N ASP A 96 5.84 13.51 2.33
CA ASP A 96 6.93 14.36 1.85
C ASP A 96 6.43 15.16 0.64
N GLY A 97 5.81 16.31 0.90
CA GLY A 97 5.19 17.15 -0.13
C GLY A 97 4.11 16.42 -0.93
N GLU A 98 4.41 16.14 -2.20
CA GLU A 98 3.55 15.42 -3.15
C GLU A 98 3.70 13.89 -3.08
N TYR A 99 4.58 13.39 -2.21
CA TYR A 99 4.91 11.97 -2.10
C TYR A 99 4.47 11.39 -0.76
N TYR A 100 4.19 10.08 -0.76
CA TYR A 100 4.25 9.23 0.41
C TYR A 100 5.61 8.54 0.45
N ILE A 101 6.20 8.52 1.63
CA ILE A 101 7.38 7.72 1.97
C ILE A 101 6.88 6.58 2.87
N ILE A 102 7.03 5.34 2.40
CA ILE A 102 6.73 4.14 3.17
C ILE A 102 8.07 3.48 3.51
N ASN A 103 8.41 3.39 4.79
CA ASN A 103 9.71 2.90 5.23
C ASN A 103 9.58 1.70 6.19
N SER A 104 9.74 0.48 5.68
CA SER A 104 9.75 -0.71 6.54
C SER A 104 10.93 -0.78 7.51
N GLN A 105 12.00 0.00 7.33
CA GLN A 105 13.12 -0.02 8.27
C GLN A 105 12.73 0.52 9.65
N MET A 106 11.69 1.36 9.72
CA MET A 106 11.10 1.82 10.98
C MET A 106 10.39 0.69 11.74
N ASN A 107 9.91 -0.34 11.03
CA ASN A 107 9.25 -1.49 11.64
C ASN A 107 9.35 -2.73 10.76
N SER A 108 10.10 -3.74 11.22
CA SER A 108 10.31 -4.99 10.49
C SER A 108 9.04 -5.80 10.23
N LYS A 109 7.91 -5.52 10.87
CA LYS A 109 6.61 -6.14 10.56
C LYS A 109 5.99 -5.58 9.27
N CYS A 110 6.38 -4.37 8.88
CA CYS A 110 6.03 -3.79 7.59
C CYS A 110 6.97 -4.39 6.55
N GLN A 111 6.45 -5.01 5.49
CA GLN A 111 7.29 -5.63 4.46
C GLN A 111 7.09 -4.90 3.12
N ILE A 112 7.20 -3.57 3.17
CA ILE A 112 6.97 -2.63 2.08
C ILE A 112 7.89 -1.39 2.23
N CYS A 113 8.48 -0.95 1.13
CA CYS A 113 9.28 0.26 1.01
C CYS A 113 8.89 1.02 -0.26
N GLY A 114 8.83 2.34 -0.23
CA GLY A 114 8.58 3.10 -1.45
C GLY A 114 8.55 4.61 -1.28
N LYS A 115 8.87 5.32 -2.37
CA LYS A 115 8.53 6.73 -2.57
C LYS A 115 7.57 6.82 -3.76
N VAL A 116 6.34 7.25 -3.48
CA VAL A 116 5.26 7.22 -4.46
C VAL A 116 4.47 8.51 -4.41
N LYS A 117 4.11 9.07 -5.58
CA LYS A 117 3.22 10.22 -5.65
C LYS A 117 1.90 9.86 -4.99
N ARG A 118 1.40 10.78 -4.17
CA ARG A 118 0.20 10.55 -3.35
C ARG A 118 -1.00 10.18 -4.20
N THR A 119 -1.26 10.99 -5.22
CA THR A 119 -2.39 10.82 -6.14
C THR A 119 -2.32 9.47 -6.84
N ASP A 120 -1.14 9.09 -7.31
CA ASP A 120 -0.96 7.84 -8.07
C ASP A 120 -1.15 6.61 -7.18
N LEU A 121 -0.67 6.64 -5.93
CA LEU A 121 -0.95 5.58 -4.96
C LEU A 121 -2.44 5.51 -4.63
N MET A 122 -3.07 6.67 -4.39
CA MET A 122 -4.48 6.74 -4.03
C MET A 122 -5.37 6.21 -5.16
N ASP A 123 -5.13 6.65 -6.39
CA ASP A 123 -5.83 6.17 -7.59
C ASP A 123 -5.67 4.66 -7.74
N LEU A 124 -4.45 4.15 -7.55
CA LEU A 124 -4.16 2.73 -7.68
C LEU A 124 -4.89 1.90 -6.62
N VAL A 125 -4.79 2.29 -5.36
CA VAL A 125 -5.42 1.57 -4.24
C VAL A 125 -6.93 1.63 -4.37
N ASN A 126 -7.51 2.80 -4.67
CA ASN A 126 -8.94 2.93 -4.91
C ASN A 126 -9.38 2.07 -6.10
N GLY A 127 -8.62 2.08 -7.20
CA GLY A 127 -8.86 1.23 -8.36
C GLY A 127 -8.89 -0.26 -7.98
N ILE A 128 -7.90 -0.73 -7.21
CA ILE A 128 -7.89 -2.12 -6.72
C ILE A 128 -9.13 -2.39 -5.85
N LEU A 129 -9.44 -1.52 -4.89
CA LEU A 129 -10.58 -1.70 -3.99
C LEU A 129 -11.92 -1.79 -4.74
N SER A 130 -12.08 -0.99 -5.80
CA SER A 130 -13.28 -0.98 -6.66
C SER A 130 -13.46 -2.23 -7.52
N THR A 131 -12.42 -3.04 -7.72
CA THR A 131 -12.52 -4.28 -8.53
C THR A 131 -13.16 -5.43 -7.79
N LYS A 132 -13.34 -5.31 -6.47
CA LYS A 132 -14.01 -6.34 -5.69
C LYS A 132 -15.48 -6.37 -6.07
N LYS A 133 -15.89 -7.46 -6.72
CA LYS A 133 -17.30 -7.77 -6.91
C LYS A 133 -17.88 -8.14 -5.55
N GLU A 134 -18.95 -7.48 -5.15
CA GLU A 134 -19.80 -7.99 -4.08
C GLU A 134 -20.38 -9.31 -4.62
N ASN A 135 -20.06 -10.42 -3.97
CA ASN A 135 -20.75 -11.67 -4.24
C ASN A 135 -22.17 -11.48 -3.71
N ASN A 136 -23.11 -11.19 -4.60
CA ASN A 136 -24.55 -11.35 -4.35
C ASN A 136 -24.87 -12.83 -4.17
#